data_AF-A0A954T439-F1
#
_entry.id   AF-A0A954T439-F1
#
_cell.length_a   1.000
_cell.length_b   1.000
_cell.length_c   1.000
_cell.angle_alpha   90.00
_cell.angle_beta   90.00
_cell.angle_gamma   90.00
#
_symmetry.space_group_name_H-M   'P 1'
#
loop_
_entity.id
_entity.type
_entity.pdbx_description
1 polymer ?
#
loop_
_entity_poly.entity_id
_entity_poly.type
_entity_poly.pdbx_seq_one_letter_code
_entity_poly.pdbx_strand_id
1 'polypeptide(L)' 'MLRLNGSSHRYCDGFSRRSFLQVGSLAVGGLSLPQLLKAEQTSGSSHKSVIMVYLSGGISHQDTFDLKPDAPNEVRGEFS' A
#
# COMPACT_ATOMS: atom_id res chain seq x y z
N MET A 1 -6.51 -15.91 -0.64
CA MET A 1 -7.07 -17.02 -1.44
C MET A 1 -8.59 -16.98 -1.32
N LEU A 2 -9.29 -16.58 -2.39
CA LEU A 2 -10.74 -16.77 -2.50
C LEU A 2 -10.97 -18.13 -3.20
N ARG A 3 -11.54 -19.12 -2.51
CA ARG A 3 -12.05 -20.33 -3.17
C ARG A 3 -13.47 -20.63 -2.73
N LEU A 4 -14.36 -20.52 -3.71
CA LEU A 4 -15.76 -20.91 -3.72
C LEU A 4 -15.83 -22.25 -4.48
N ASN A 5 -15.41 -23.34 -3.84
CA ASN A 5 -15.75 -24.71 -4.27
C ASN A 5 -15.67 -25.58 -3.02
N GLY A 6 -16.82 -26.11 -2.62
CA GLY A 6 -17.04 -26.75 -1.33
C GLY A 6 -16.76 -28.25 -1.29
N SER A 7 -16.50 -28.73 -0.07
CA SER A 7 -16.86 -30.05 0.44
C SER A 7 -17.00 -29.94 1.97
N SER A 8 -18.04 -30.57 2.51
CA SER A 8 -18.60 -30.35 3.85
C SER A 8 -17.65 -30.71 5.01
N HIS A 9 -17.55 -29.81 6.01
CA HIS A 9 -17.00 -30.13 7.32
C HIS A 9 -18.15 -30.34 8.31
N ARG A 10 -18.25 -31.56 8.83
CA ARG A 10 -19.34 -32.02 9.69
C ARG A 10 -19.07 -31.61 11.14
N TYR A 11 -19.46 -30.40 11.50
CA TYR A 11 -19.86 -30.08 12.86
C TYR A 11 -21.35 -30.47 13.02
N CYS A 12 -21.78 -30.89 14.21
CA CYS A 12 -23.14 -31.42 14.44
C CYS A 12 -24.28 -30.44 14.13
N ASP A 13 -23.95 -29.18 13.85
CA ASP A 13 -24.79 -28.04 13.48
C ASP A 13 -24.65 -27.62 11.99
N GLY A 14 -23.78 -28.28 11.21
CA GLY A 14 -23.68 -28.11 9.76
C GLY A 14 -22.98 -26.85 9.26
N PHE A 15 -22.49 -25.96 10.13
CA PHE A 15 -21.85 -24.70 9.74
C PHE A 15 -20.42 -24.57 10.26
N SER A 16 -19.48 -24.23 9.37
CA SER A 16 -18.13 -23.86 9.78
C SER A 16 -18.06 -22.35 10.08
N ARG A 17 -17.52 -21.98 11.25
CA ARG A 17 -17.31 -20.56 11.64
C ARG A 17 -16.51 -19.78 10.58
N ARG A 18 -15.51 -20.44 9.98
CA ARG A 18 -14.68 -19.85 8.92
C ARG A 18 -15.49 -19.55 7.66
N SER A 19 -16.36 -20.46 7.23
CA SER A 19 -17.24 -20.23 6.08
C SER A 19 -18.20 -19.07 6.33
N PHE A 20 -18.74 -18.96 7.55
CA PHE A 20 -19.60 -17.83 7.94
C PHE A 20 -18.85 -16.48 7.85
N LEU A 21 -17.65 -16.38 8.41
CA LEU A 21 -16.83 -15.16 8.33
C LEU A 21 -16.39 -14.83 6.90
N GLN A 22 -16.08 -15.85 6.09
CA GLN A 22 -15.67 -15.66 4.70
C GLN A 22 -16.82 -15.16 3.83
N VAL A 23 -18.02 -15.73 3.97
CA VAL A 23 -19.23 -15.28 3.26
C VAL A 23 -19.68 -13.91 3.78
N GLY A 24 -19.66 -13.69 5.10
CA GLY A 24 -20.03 -12.42 5.73
C GLY A 24 -19.10 -11.27 5.32
N SER A 25 -17.79 -11.49 5.27
CA SER A 25 -16.83 -10.48 4.81
C SER A 25 -16.97 -10.17 3.31
N LEU A 26 -17.31 -11.17 2.48
CA LEU A 26 -17.64 -10.94 1.07
C LEU A 26 -18.92 -10.12 0.88
N ALA A 27 -19.93 -10.34 1.72
CA ALA A 27 -21.15 -9.54 1.68
C ALA A 27 -20.87 -8.07 2.05
N VAL A 28 -20.13 -7.83 3.14
CA VAL A 28 -19.78 -6.47 3.59
C VAL A 28 -18.85 -5.76 2.59
N GLY A 29 -17.78 -6.43 2.15
CA GLY A 29 -16.85 -5.87 1.18
C GLY A 29 -17.46 -5.70 -0.21
N GLY A 30 -18.29 -6.65 -0.65
CA GLY A 30 -18.95 -6.62 -1.95
C GLY A 30 -20.03 -5.55 -2.08
N LEU A 31 -20.81 -5.31 -1.03
CA LEU A 31 -21.85 -4.27 -1.02
C LEU A 31 -21.27 -2.85 -0.91
N SER A 32 -20.11 -2.69 -0.27
CA SER A 32 -19.45 -1.38 -0.14
C SER A 32 -18.57 -1.02 -1.35
N LEU A 33 -18.14 -2.01 -2.15
CA LEU A 33 -17.25 -1.81 -3.29
C LEU A 33 -17.79 -0.82 -4.35
N PRO A 34 -19.06 -0.88 -4.81
CA PRO A 34 -19.58 0.09 -5.78
C PRO A 34 -19.56 1.53 -5.26
N GLN A 35 -19.84 1.71 -3.96
CA GLN A 35 -19.80 3.02 -3.33
C GLN A 35 -18.36 3.55 -3.22
N LEU A 36 -17.39 2.68 -2.92
CA LEU A 36 -15.97 3.03 -2.92
C LEU A 36 -15.47 3.46 -4.30
N LEU A 37 -15.78 2.68 -5.35
CA LEU A 37 -15.40 3.03 -6.73
C LEU A 37 -16.05 4.34 -7.18
N LYS A 38 -17.31 4.59 -6.80
CA LYS A 38 -17.97 5.85 -7.09
C LYS A 38 -17.33 7.03 -6.35
N ALA A 39 -16.94 6.81 -5.09
CA ALA A 39 -16.23 7.82 -4.29
C ALA A 39 -14.85 8.15 -4.89
N GLU A 40 -14.12 7.15 -5.40
CA GLU A 40 -12.85 7.31 -6.10
C GLU A 40 -12.99 8.16 -7.37
N GLN A 41 -14.05 7.96 -8.16
CA GLN A 41 -14.34 8.79 -9.34
C GLN A 41 -14.61 10.25 -8.99
N THR A 42 -15.24 10.51 -7.84
CA THR A 42 -15.47 11.87 -7.33
C THR A 42 -14.30 12.42 -6.51
N SER A 43 -13.30 11.60 -6.19
CA SER A 43 -12.10 12.06 -5.49
C SER A 43 -11.31 12.95 -6.44
N GLY A 44 -11.13 14.22 -6.08
CA GLY A 44 -10.36 15.16 -6.87
C GLY A 44 -8.92 14.70 -7.07
N SER A 45 -8.35 14.94 -8.24
CA SER A 45 -6.91 14.79 -8.45
C SER A 45 -6.17 15.84 -7.63
N SER A 46 -5.34 15.42 -6.68
CA SER A 46 -4.41 16.34 -6.02
C SER A 46 -3.38 16.81 -7.05
N HIS A 47 -3.31 18.12 -7.29
CA HIS A 47 -2.22 18.72 -8.08
C HIS A 47 -0.87 18.75 -7.34
N LYS A 48 -0.83 18.27 -6.09
CA LYS A 48 0.40 18.14 -5.31
C LYS A 48 1.00 16.75 -5.51
N SER A 49 2.17 16.70 -6.14
CA SER A 49 3.06 15.54 -6.15
C SER A 49 4.09 15.67 -5.02
N VAL A 50 4.35 14.57 -4.30
CA VAL A 50 5.33 14.52 -3.20
C VAL A 50 6.31 13.40 -3.50
N ILE A 51 7.60 13.70 -3.49
CA ILE A 51 8.66 12.69 -3.53
C ILE A 51 9.02 12.37 -2.08
N MET A 52 8.72 11.15 -1.65
CA MET A 52 9.10 10.69 -0.32
C MET A 52 10.48 10.02 -0.37
N VAL A 53 11.49 10.74 0.09
CA VAL A 53 12.85 10.22 0.24
C VAL A 53 12.98 9.67 1.66
N TYR A 54 13.03 8.34 1.79
CA TYR A 54 13.20 7.67 3.08
C TYR A 54 14.65 7.23 3.26
N LEU A 55 15.31 7.76 4.28
CA LEU A 55 16.72 7.49 4.58
C LEU A 55 16.80 6.81 5.95
N SER A 56 16.84 5.48 5.97
CA SER A 56 17.01 4.68 7.19
C SER A 56 18.44 4.83 7.72
N GLY A 57 18.67 5.88 8.50
CA GLY A 57 20.00 6.27 8.98
C GLY A 57 20.28 7.78 8.90
N GLY A 58 19.35 8.56 8.33
CA GLY A 58 19.52 10.00 8.14
C GLY A 58 20.25 10.33 6.83
N ILE A 59 20.25 11.62 6.50
CA ILE A 59 20.95 12.16 5.35
C ILE A 59 22.39 12.51 5.73
N SER A 60 23.34 12.33 4.81
CA SER A 60 24.71 12.80 5.06
C SER A 60 24.74 14.34 5.04
N HIS A 61 25.68 14.95 5.77
CA HIS A 61 25.85 16.41 5.73
C HIS A 61 26.17 16.92 4.32
N GLN A 62 26.88 16.10 3.52
CA GLN A 62 27.26 16.43 2.14
C GLN A 62 26.03 16.51 1.22
N ASP A 63 25.01 15.67 1.44
CA ASP A 63 23.81 15.63 0.60
C ASP A 63 22.77 16.71 0.95
N THR A 64 22.97 17.47 2.03
CA THR A 64 21.97 18.43 2.53
C THR A 64 22.38 19.88 2.36
N PHE A 65 23.53 20.28 2.93
CA PHE A 65 23.86 21.70 3.13
C PHE A 65 25.16 22.14 2.46
N ASP A 66 26.07 21.22 2.18
CA ASP A 66 27.36 21.53 1.56
C ASP A 66 27.75 20.45 0.55
N LEU A 67 27.19 20.57 -0.65
CA LEU A 67 27.41 19.69 -1.81
C LEU A 67 28.86 19.76 -2.35
N LYS A 68 29.72 20.61 -1.77
CA LYS A 68 31.13 20.81 -2.14
C LYS A 68 31.35 20.76 -3.66
N PRO A 69 30.72 21.67 -4.43
CA PRO A 69 30.77 21.62 -5.89
C PRO A 69 32.20 21.74 -6.46
N ASP A 70 33.09 22.40 -5.72
CA ASP A 70 34.50 22.62 -6.09
C ASP A 70 35.45 21.53 -5.55
N ALA A 71 34.94 20.51 -4.87
CA ALA A 71 35.79 19.43 -4.37
C ALA A 71 36.29 18.52 -5.50
N PRO A 72 37.42 17.82 -5.28
CA PRO A 72 37.92 16.80 -6.21
C PRO A 72 36.88 15.74 -6.54
N ASN A 73 37.00 15.14 -7.73
CA ASN A 73 36.04 14.15 -8.23
C ASN A 73 35.87 12.95 -7.27
N GLU A 74 36.91 12.59 -6.50
CA GLU A 74 36.80 11.48 -5.53
C GLU A 74 35.83 11.78 -4.37
N VAL A 75 35.54 13.06 -4.10
CA VAL A 75 34.68 13.52 -2.99
C VAL A 75 33.28 13.93 -3.48
N ARG A 76 33.19 14.54 -4.67
CA ARG A 76 31.92 15.03 -5.25
C ARG A 76 31.10 13.93 -5.93
N GLY A 77 31.77 12.88 -6.42
CA GLY A 77 31.14 11.84 -7.24
C GLY A 77 31.07 12.20 -8.73
N GLU A 78 30.51 11.28 -9.51
CA GLU A 78 30.52 11.32 -10.98
C GLU A 78 29.40 12.16 -11.62
N PHE A 79 28.40 12.56 -10.83
CA PHE A 79 27.24 13.33 -11.29
C PHE A 79 27.36 14.78 -10.82
N SER A 80 27.93 15.64 -11.66
CA SER A 80 28.12 17.07 -11.39
C SER A 80 28.19 17.88 -12.67
#